data_AF-A0A9X5X6C0-F1
#
_entry.id   AF-A0A9X5X6C0-F1
#
_cell.length_a   1.000
_cell.length_b   1.000
_cell.length_c   1.000
_cell.angle_alpha   90.00
_cell.angle_beta   90.00
_cell.angle_gamma   90.00
#
_symmetry.space_group_name_H-M   'P 1'
#
loop_
_entity.id
_entity.type
_entity.pdbx_description
1 polymer ?
#
loop_
_entity_poly.entity_id
_entity_poly.type
_entity_poly.pdbx_seq_one_letter_code
_entity_poly.pdbx_strand_id
1 'polypeptide(L)'
;DDPNATTGPADPAAAPSDITIAVDRLVTSGLKALFDYEALDQEQVDHIVKKASVAALDQHTALARLAVDETGRGVFEDKAAKNLFACEHVTHSMGPMKTVDVIARDDIEDMIEVAEPVGVVCAITPVTNPTSTTIFKALMALKTRNPIVFAFHPSAQRCSARAARIVRDAAVAAGAPEHCVQWIESPSLEATGALMRHPGISLILATGGNA
;
A
#
# COMPACT_ATOMS: atom_id res chain seq x y z
N ASP A 1 -40.11 -43.00 -11.84
CA ASP A 1 -39.77 -42.25 -10.63
C ASP A 1 -38.79 -41.14 -10.99
N ASP A 2 -39.33 -39.93 -10.98
CA ASP A 2 -38.79 -38.71 -11.61
C ASP A 2 -37.60 -38.12 -10.82
N PRO A 3 -36.52 -37.65 -11.47
CA PRO A 3 -35.26 -37.26 -10.85
C PRO A 3 -35.21 -35.76 -10.56
N ASN A 4 -36.13 -35.25 -9.75
CA ASN A 4 -36.22 -33.81 -9.46
C ASN A 4 -36.16 -33.52 -7.96
N ALA A 5 -34.96 -33.63 -7.39
CA ALA A 5 -34.65 -33.06 -6.09
C ALA A 5 -34.46 -31.55 -6.25
N THR A 6 -35.50 -30.80 -5.90
CA THR A 6 -35.55 -29.33 -5.91
C THR A 6 -34.42 -28.73 -5.08
N THR A 7 -33.58 -27.93 -5.74
CA THR A 7 -32.67 -26.97 -5.11
C THR A 7 -33.49 -25.94 -4.35
N GLY A 8 -33.30 -25.87 -3.03
CA GLY A 8 -33.88 -24.83 -2.19
C GLY A 8 -33.43 -23.44 -2.66
N PRO A 9 -34.24 -22.40 -2.38
CA PRO A 9 -33.93 -21.04 -2.82
C PRO A 9 -32.61 -20.59 -2.19
N ALA A 10 -31.74 -19.99 -3.02
CA ALA A 10 -30.54 -19.31 -2.56
C ALA A 10 -30.94 -18.23 -1.54
N ASP A 11 -30.27 -18.25 -0.38
CA ASP A 11 -30.44 -17.28 0.68
C ASP A 11 -30.24 -15.87 0.08
N PRO A 12 -31.18 -14.91 0.25
CA PRO A 12 -30.97 -13.55 -0.21
C PRO A 12 -29.74 -12.99 0.50
N ALA A 13 -28.76 -12.52 -0.27
CA ALA A 13 -27.49 -12.01 0.24
C ALA A 13 -27.74 -11.10 1.45
N ALA A 14 -27.31 -11.55 2.64
CA ALA A 14 -27.41 -10.76 3.86
C ALA A 14 -26.78 -9.38 3.64
N ALA A 15 -27.37 -8.34 4.24
CA ALA A 15 -26.84 -6.98 4.13
C ALA A 15 -25.34 -6.96 4.48
N PRO A 16 -24.51 -6.24 3.70
CA PRO A 16 -23.06 -6.23 3.93
C PRO A 16 -22.76 -5.66 5.32
N SER A 17 -21.79 -6.25 6.01
CA SER A 17 -21.37 -5.77 7.34
C SER A 17 -20.71 -4.38 7.23
N ASP A 18 -20.69 -3.64 8.33
CA ASP A 18 -20.01 -2.33 8.39
C ASP A 18 -18.53 -2.42 7.98
N ILE A 19 -17.88 -3.56 8.27
CA ILE A 19 -16.50 -3.84 7.87
C ILE A 19 -16.40 -3.97 6.35
N THR A 20 -17.32 -4.72 5.72
CA THR A 20 -17.35 -4.86 4.26
C THR A 20 -17.57 -3.51 3.58
N ILE A 21 -18.49 -2.69 4.10
CA ILE A 21 -18.75 -1.34 3.57
C ILE A 21 -17.51 -0.44 3.71
N ALA A 22 -16.83 -0.48 4.86
CA ALA A 22 -15.62 0.30 5.08
C ALA A 22 -14.49 -0.11 4.13
N VAL A 23 -14.29 -1.41 3.91
CA VAL A 23 -13.28 -1.94 2.97
C VAL A 23 -13.63 -1.56 1.54
N ASP A 24 -14.88 -1.73 1.12
CA ASP A 24 -15.33 -1.37 -0.23
C ASP A 24 -15.09 0.12 -0.52
N ARG A 25 -15.32 0.98 0.47
CA ARG A 25 -15.01 2.41 0.34
C ARG A 25 -13.52 2.67 0.11
N LEU A 26 -12.63 2.02 0.87
CA LEU A 26 -11.18 2.17 0.71
C LEU A 26 -10.73 1.71 -0.68
N VAL A 27 -11.24 0.57 -1.16
CA VAL A 27 -10.88 0.04 -2.48
C VAL A 27 -11.46 0.91 -3.60
N THR A 28 -12.71 1.36 -3.50
CA THR A 28 -13.32 2.30 -4.45
C THR A 28 -12.54 3.61 -4.54
N SER A 29 -12.16 4.19 -3.40
CA SER A 29 -11.27 5.36 -3.33
C SER A 29 -9.90 5.07 -3.97
N GLY A 30 -9.37 3.86 -3.78
CA GLY A 30 -8.16 3.39 -4.44
C GLY A 30 -8.29 3.33 -5.95
N LEU A 31 -9.37 2.75 -6.47
CA LEU A 31 -9.63 2.67 -7.92
C LEU A 31 -9.77 4.07 -8.56
N LYS A 32 -10.39 5.02 -7.86
CA LYS A 32 -10.39 6.42 -8.29
C LYS A 32 -8.96 6.98 -8.35
N ALA A 33 -8.15 6.76 -7.31
CA ALA A 33 -6.76 7.21 -7.30
C ALA A 33 -5.92 6.56 -8.42
N LEU A 34 -6.19 5.29 -8.77
CA LEU A 34 -5.55 4.59 -9.87
C LEU A 34 -5.84 5.29 -11.20
N PHE A 35 -7.08 5.68 -11.44
CA PHE A 35 -7.46 6.46 -12.62
C PHE A 35 -6.79 7.85 -12.61
N ASP A 36 -6.79 8.55 -11.47
CA ASP A 36 -6.17 9.87 -11.34
C ASP A 36 -4.63 9.82 -11.60
N TYR A 37 -3.99 8.66 -11.40
CA TYR A 37 -2.56 8.45 -11.70
C TYR A 37 -2.24 8.46 -13.20
N GLU A 38 -3.19 8.17 -14.10
CA GLU A 38 -2.96 8.12 -15.55
C GLU A 38 -2.48 9.46 -16.11
N ALA A 39 -2.87 10.57 -15.48
CA ALA A 39 -2.48 11.92 -15.88
C ALA A 39 -1.04 12.29 -15.50
N LEU A 40 -0.35 11.46 -14.70
CA LEU A 40 0.98 11.78 -14.18
C LEU A 40 2.08 11.20 -15.04
N ASP A 41 3.05 12.04 -15.39
CA ASP A 41 4.27 11.65 -16.08
C ASP A 41 5.36 11.12 -15.12
N GLN A 42 6.47 10.64 -15.70
CA GLN A 42 7.59 10.09 -14.93
C GLN A 42 8.21 11.12 -13.96
N GLU A 43 8.36 12.38 -14.38
CA GLU A 43 9.02 13.40 -13.57
C GLU A 43 8.15 13.76 -12.35
N GLN A 44 6.84 13.85 -12.54
CA GLN A 44 5.87 14.08 -11.49
C GLN A 44 5.85 12.91 -10.49
N VAL A 45 5.83 11.67 -10.98
CA VAL A 45 5.92 10.48 -10.11
C VAL A 45 7.23 10.47 -9.31
N ASP A 46 8.36 10.79 -9.94
CA ASP A 46 9.66 10.84 -9.28
C ASP A 46 9.72 11.96 -8.23
N HIS A 47 9.12 13.11 -8.53
CA HIS A 47 8.98 14.22 -7.59
C HIS A 47 8.18 13.82 -6.35
N ILE A 48 7.03 13.15 -6.54
CA ILE A 48 6.18 12.64 -5.47
C ILE A 48 6.97 11.70 -4.55
N VAL A 49 7.64 10.70 -5.12
CA VAL A 49 8.41 9.71 -4.36
C VAL A 49 9.53 10.39 -3.58
N LYS A 50 10.24 11.35 -4.19
CA LYS A 50 11.30 12.10 -3.53
C LYS A 50 10.77 12.90 -2.33
N LYS A 51 9.64 13.61 -2.48
CA LYS A 51 9.04 14.40 -1.38
C LYS A 51 8.53 13.52 -0.25
N ALA A 52 7.87 12.42 -0.60
CA ALA A 52 7.38 11.46 0.37
C ALA A 52 8.52 10.78 1.15
N SER A 53 9.61 10.42 0.47
CA SER A 53 10.81 9.84 1.08
C SER A 53 11.49 10.81 2.05
N VAL A 54 11.68 12.08 1.65
CA VAL A 54 12.28 13.11 2.52
C VAL A 54 11.43 13.36 3.76
N ALA A 55 10.11 13.37 3.65
CA ALA A 55 9.23 13.55 4.81
C ALA A 55 9.31 12.37 5.79
N ALA A 56 9.34 11.14 5.28
CA ALA A 56 9.53 9.95 6.11
C ALA A 56 10.93 9.92 6.75
N LEU A 57 11.96 10.35 6.02
CA LEU A 57 13.33 10.49 6.48
C LEU A 57 13.42 11.47 7.65
N ASP A 58 12.83 12.66 7.55
CA ASP A 58 12.82 13.64 8.65
C ASP A 58 12.25 13.06 9.96
N GLN A 59 11.28 12.15 9.84
CA GLN A 59 10.56 11.56 10.97
C GLN A 59 11.12 10.18 11.40
N HIS A 60 12.25 9.72 10.84
CA HIS A 60 12.74 8.35 11.03
C HIS A 60 12.97 7.96 12.50
N THR A 61 13.52 8.87 13.32
CA THR A 61 13.75 8.64 14.76
C THR A 61 12.43 8.67 15.55
N ALA A 62 11.55 9.63 15.29
CA ALA A 62 10.25 9.73 15.95
C ALA A 62 9.41 8.47 15.70
N LEU A 63 9.41 7.97 14.46
CA LEU A 63 8.76 6.71 14.10
C LEU A 63 9.41 5.50 14.77
N ALA A 64 10.73 5.47 14.89
CA ALA A 64 11.44 4.40 15.58
C ALA A 64 11.07 4.33 17.07
N ARG A 65 11.02 5.49 17.75
CA ARG A 65 10.58 5.59 19.15
C ARG A 65 9.15 5.08 19.31
N LEU A 66 8.23 5.60 18.49
CA LEU A 66 6.83 5.21 18.54
C LEU A 66 6.64 3.70 18.31
N ALA A 67 7.42 3.09 17.42
CA ALA A 67 7.38 1.67 17.18
C ALA A 67 7.92 0.84 18.37
N VAL A 68 8.98 1.28 19.06
CA VAL A 68 9.44 0.61 20.29
C VAL A 68 8.39 0.73 21.39
N ASP A 69 7.86 1.94 21.60
CA ASP A 69 6.92 2.23 22.68
C ASP A 69 5.59 1.47 22.50
N GLU A 70 5.09 1.36 21.26
CA GLU A 70 3.85 0.64 20.96
C GLU A 70 4.04 -0.88 20.98
N THR A 71 5.10 -1.39 20.35
CA THR A 71 5.24 -2.84 20.14
C THR A 71 5.96 -3.56 21.28
N GLY A 72 6.72 -2.82 22.10
CA GLY A 72 7.60 -3.37 23.12
C GLY A 72 8.75 -4.23 22.56
N ARG A 73 9.05 -4.11 21.25
CA ARG A 73 9.97 -5.02 20.54
C ARG A 73 11.10 -4.28 19.84
N GLY A 74 12.31 -4.82 19.95
CA GLY A 74 13.52 -4.31 19.29
C GLY A 74 14.11 -3.10 19.99
N VAL A 75 15.12 -2.51 19.37
CA VAL A 75 15.88 -1.38 19.92
C VAL A 75 15.68 -0.15 19.03
N PHE A 76 15.71 1.04 19.63
CA PHE A 76 15.44 2.31 18.96
C PHE A 76 16.40 2.57 17.79
N GLU A 77 17.70 2.40 18.02
CA GLU A 77 18.77 2.68 17.07
C GLU A 77 18.62 1.81 15.80
N ASP A 78 18.39 0.51 15.99
CA ASP A 78 18.17 -0.42 14.88
C ASP A 78 16.91 -0.09 14.07
N LYS A 79 15.84 0.35 14.74
CA LYS A 79 14.61 0.78 14.04
C LYS A 79 14.81 2.10 13.30
N ALA A 80 15.57 3.03 13.86
CA ALA A 80 15.92 4.28 13.19
C ALA A 80 16.75 3.99 11.92
N ALA A 81 17.74 3.09 12.01
CA ALA A 81 18.53 2.64 10.87
C ALA A 81 17.67 1.94 9.80
N LYS A 82 16.71 1.09 10.21
CA LYS A 82 15.76 0.46 9.28
C LYS A 82 14.83 1.48 8.59
N ASN A 83 14.37 2.50 9.30
CA ASN A 83 13.57 3.57 8.71
C ASN A 83 14.42 4.38 7.72
N LEU A 84 15.66 4.72 8.08
CA LEU A 84 16.62 5.39 7.19
C LEU A 84 16.83 4.59 5.90
N PHE A 85 17.10 3.29 6.02
CA PHE A 85 17.26 2.40 4.88
C PHE A 85 16.03 2.40 3.96
N ALA A 86 14.83 2.31 4.55
CA ALA A 86 13.59 2.33 3.78
C ALA A 86 13.35 3.66 3.05
N CYS A 87 13.81 4.79 3.58
CA CYS A 87 13.68 6.09 2.94
C CYS A 87 14.74 6.30 1.86
N GLU A 88 16.03 6.19 2.22
CA GLU A 88 17.13 6.57 1.33
C GLU A 88 17.47 5.49 0.32
N HIS A 89 17.76 4.27 0.80
CA HIS A 89 18.29 3.23 -0.06
C HIS A 89 17.26 2.76 -1.10
N VAL A 90 16.01 2.58 -0.68
CA VAL A 90 14.92 2.18 -1.57
C VAL A 90 14.65 3.26 -2.62
N THR A 91 14.54 4.52 -2.21
CA THR A 91 14.30 5.64 -3.15
C THR A 91 15.45 5.78 -4.13
N HIS A 92 16.69 5.67 -3.66
CA HIS A 92 17.86 5.72 -4.52
C HIS A 92 17.87 4.57 -5.53
N SER A 93 17.59 3.34 -5.08
CA SER A 93 17.56 2.16 -5.94
C SER A 93 16.47 2.25 -7.01
N MET A 94 15.30 2.81 -6.69
CA MET A 94 14.19 2.95 -7.65
C MET A 94 14.31 4.21 -8.53
N GLY A 95 15.14 5.18 -8.15
CA GLY A 95 15.32 6.46 -8.85
C GLY A 95 15.49 6.33 -10.37
N PRO A 96 16.44 5.54 -10.88
CA PRO A 96 16.69 5.43 -12.32
C PRO A 96 15.67 4.57 -13.07
N MET A 97 14.75 3.89 -12.39
CA MET A 97 13.79 2.99 -13.04
C MET A 97 12.69 3.78 -13.74
N LYS A 98 12.40 3.44 -15.00
CA LYS A 98 11.21 3.93 -15.70
C LYS A 98 10.00 3.09 -15.33
N THR A 99 8.91 3.73 -14.97
CA THR A 99 7.66 3.11 -14.47
C THR A 99 6.41 3.73 -15.06
N VAL A 100 6.58 4.68 -15.99
CA VAL A 100 5.52 5.40 -16.68
C VAL A 100 5.71 5.22 -18.19
N ASP A 101 4.64 4.76 -18.84
CA ASP A 101 4.54 4.59 -20.29
C ASP A 101 5.65 3.72 -20.89
N VAL A 102 6.24 4.13 -22.01
CA VAL A 102 7.27 3.34 -22.72
C VAL A 102 8.57 3.30 -21.91
N ILE A 103 8.92 2.12 -21.40
CA ILE A 103 10.11 1.91 -20.57
C ILE A 103 11.30 1.40 -21.38
N ALA A 104 11.05 0.65 -22.46
CA ALA A 104 12.08 0.15 -23.36
C ALA A 104 11.57 0.10 -24.82
N ARG A 105 12.52 0.18 -25.76
CA ARG A 105 12.29 -0.01 -27.20
C ARG A 105 13.43 -0.87 -27.74
N ASP A 106 13.08 -1.92 -28.47
CA ASP A 106 14.01 -2.76 -29.23
C ASP A 106 13.70 -2.60 -30.72
N ASP A 107 14.54 -1.84 -31.42
CA ASP A 107 14.38 -1.57 -32.86
C ASP A 107 14.74 -2.78 -33.74
N ILE A 108 15.43 -3.80 -33.19
CA ILE A 108 15.81 -5.02 -33.92
C ILE A 108 14.62 -5.98 -33.95
N GLU A 109 13.95 -6.14 -32.80
CA GLU A 109 12.78 -7.00 -32.67
C GLU A 109 11.45 -6.27 -32.96
N ASP A 110 11.50 -4.96 -33.25
CA ASP A 110 10.33 -4.08 -33.43
C ASP A 110 9.37 -4.15 -32.23
N MET A 111 9.94 -4.13 -31.02
CA MET A 111 9.22 -4.32 -29.77
C MET A 111 9.27 -3.06 -28.90
N ILE A 112 8.14 -2.72 -28.28
CA ILE A 112 8.07 -1.68 -27.23
C ILE A 112 7.54 -2.29 -25.94
N GLU A 113 8.14 -1.91 -24.82
CA GLU A 113 7.65 -2.28 -23.49
C GLU A 113 6.98 -1.07 -22.85
N VAL A 114 5.75 -1.24 -22.40
CA VAL A 114 4.93 -0.20 -21.74
C VAL A 114 4.62 -0.64 -20.31
N ALA A 115 4.90 0.23 -19.34
CA ALA A 115 4.62 -0.02 -17.93
C ALA A 115 3.21 0.41 -17.55
N GLU A 116 2.43 -0.55 -17.07
CA GLU A 116 1.10 -0.34 -16.51
C GLU A 116 1.08 -0.67 -15.00
N PRO A 117 0.42 0.14 -14.15
CA PRO A 117 0.21 -0.22 -12.76
C PRO A 117 -0.62 -1.51 -12.66
N VAL A 118 -0.33 -2.34 -11.66
CA VAL A 118 -1.12 -3.57 -11.43
C VAL A 118 -2.52 -3.25 -10.92
N GLY A 119 -2.70 -2.12 -10.23
CA GLY A 119 -3.96 -1.65 -9.68
C GLY A 119 -3.88 -1.38 -8.18
N VAL A 120 -4.96 -1.65 -7.43
CA VAL A 120 -4.97 -1.40 -5.98
C VAL A 120 -4.25 -2.52 -5.25
N VAL A 121 -3.26 -2.15 -4.44
CA VAL A 121 -2.43 -3.08 -3.67
C VAL A 121 -2.96 -3.23 -2.24
N CYS A 122 -3.20 -4.46 -1.80
CA CYS A 122 -3.41 -4.78 -0.39
C CYS A 122 -2.07 -5.09 0.27
N ALA A 123 -1.69 -4.35 1.31
CA ALA A 123 -0.40 -4.52 1.97
C ALA A 123 -0.53 -4.88 3.45
N ILE A 124 0.01 -6.04 3.82
CA ILE A 124 0.03 -6.53 5.20
C ILE A 124 1.41 -6.24 5.80
N THR A 125 1.45 -5.70 7.02
CA THR A 125 2.70 -5.37 7.72
C THR A 125 2.89 -6.18 8.99
N PRO A 126 4.14 -6.55 9.34
CA PRO A 126 4.42 -7.30 10.55
C PRO A 126 4.62 -6.37 11.76
N VAL A 127 4.41 -6.89 12.97
CA VAL A 127 4.73 -6.20 14.24
C VAL A 127 6.24 -5.94 14.42
N THR A 128 7.11 -6.68 13.72
CA THR A 128 8.57 -6.59 13.88
C THR A 128 9.18 -5.37 13.20
N ASN A 129 8.68 -5.01 12.02
CA ASN A 129 9.15 -3.88 11.20
C ASN A 129 7.97 -2.99 10.75
N PRO A 130 7.17 -2.44 11.68
CA PRO A 130 5.89 -1.83 11.32
C PRO A 130 6.05 -0.54 10.51
N THR A 131 7.00 0.33 10.88
CA THR A 131 7.19 1.64 10.22
C THR A 131 7.98 1.50 8.92
N SER A 132 9.12 0.81 8.94
CA SER A 132 9.99 0.69 7.77
C SER A 132 9.34 -0.09 6.63
N THR A 133 8.60 -1.17 6.92
CA THR A 133 7.84 -1.89 5.89
C THR A 133 6.70 -1.04 5.32
N THR A 134 6.05 -0.21 6.14
CA THR A 134 5.01 0.71 5.66
C THR A 134 5.60 1.75 4.71
N ILE A 135 6.72 2.37 5.08
CA ILE A 135 7.42 3.35 4.23
C ILE A 135 7.87 2.70 2.92
N PHE A 136 8.57 1.56 3.00
CA PHE A 136 9.07 0.83 1.84
C PHE A 136 7.94 0.52 0.84
N LYS A 137 6.86 -0.10 1.30
CA LYS A 137 5.74 -0.50 0.42
C LYS A 137 5.02 0.71 -0.15
N ALA A 138 4.84 1.78 0.63
CA ALA A 138 4.20 2.99 0.15
C ALA A 138 5.04 3.70 -0.93
N LEU A 139 6.35 3.88 -0.71
CA LEU A 139 7.23 4.51 -1.71
C LEU A 139 7.29 3.72 -3.02
N MET A 140 7.34 2.39 -2.93
CA MET A 140 7.31 1.50 -4.10
C MET A 140 5.97 1.61 -4.86
N ALA A 141 4.85 1.63 -4.13
CA ALA A 141 3.52 1.78 -4.72
C ALA A 141 3.36 3.15 -5.43
N LEU A 142 3.81 4.24 -4.79
CA LEU A 142 3.85 5.57 -5.39
C LEU A 142 4.69 5.59 -6.68
N LYS A 143 5.90 5.03 -6.67
CA LYS A 143 6.81 4.99 -7.83
C LYS A 143 6.20 4.25 -9.02
N THR A 144 5.30 3.30 -8.77
CA THR A 144 4.70 2.45 -9.79
C THR A 144 3.25 2.81 -10.10
N ARG A 145 2.77 4.00 -9.65
CA ARG A 145 1.41 4.49 -9.87
C ARG A 145 0.31 3.56 -9.32
N ASN A 146 0.62 2.81 -8.26
CA ASN A 146 -0.33 1.92 -7.60
C ASN A 146 -0.85 2.54 -6.30
N PRO A 147 -2.17 2.73 -6.14
CA PRO A 147 -2.77 2.99 -4.85
C PRO A 147 -2.60 1.80 -3.91
N ILE A 148 -2.36 2.07 -2.63
CA ILE A 148 -2.09 1.02 -1.63
C ILE A 148 -3.02 1.17 -0.42
N VAL A 149 -3.62 0.06 0.00
CA VAL A 149 -4.42 -0.05 1.22
C VAL A 149 -3.71 -0.99 2.19
N PHE A 150 -3.34 -0.47 3.35
CA PHE A 150 -2.67 -1.25 4.37
C PHE A 150 -3.64 -1.93 5.36
N ALA A 151 -3.34 -3.18 5.66
CA ALA A 151 -3.84 -3.90 6.83
C ALA A 151 -2.68 -4.08 7.82
N PHE A 152 -2.62 -3.21 8.83
CA PHE A 152 -1.55 -3.28 9.82
C PHE A 152 -1.85 -4.31 10.91
N HIS A 153 -0.78 -4.86 11.48
CA HIS A 153 -0.90 -5.72 12.66
C HIS A 153 -1.49 -4.91 13.85
N PRO A 154 -2.48 -5.42 14.60
CA PRO A 154 -3.14 -4.68 15.68
C PRO A 154 -2.17 -4.11 16.72
N SER A 155 -1.15 -4.88 17.12
CA SER A 155 -0.11 -4.46 18.07
C SER A 155 0.89 -3.41 17.54
N ALA A 156 0.73 -2.92 16.30
CA ALA A 156 1.58 -1.90 15.70
C ALA A 156 0.78 -0.88 14.86
N GLN A 157 -0.53 -0.80 15.09
CA GLN A 157 -1.45 0.01 14.29
C GLN A 157 -1.05 1.49 14.29
N ARG A 158 -0.72 2.07 15.44
CA ARG A 158 -0.50 3.52 15.57
C ARG A 158 0.79 3.95 14.90
N CYS A 159 1.89 3.22 15.10
CA CYS A 159 3.18 3.54 14.49
C CYS A 159 3.14 3.35 12.98
N SER A 160 2.51 2.27 12.48
CA SER A 160 2.31 2.06 11.05
C SER A 160 1.40 3.12 10.41
N ALA A 161 0.25 3.42 11.03
CA ALA A 161 -0.65 4.47 10.52
C ALA A 161 0.01 5.85 10.54
N ARG A 162 0.86 6.15 11.53
CA ARG A 162 1.65 7.38 11.55
C ARG A 162 2.63 7.45 10.38
N ALA A 163 3.34 6.36 10.10
CA ALA A 163 4.26 6.28 8.95
C ALA A 163 3.52 6.44 7.61
N ALA A 164 2.42 5.71 7.41
CA ALA A 164 1.59 5.83 6.20
C ALA A 164 1.04 7.24 6.01
N ARG A 165 0.57 7.89 7.09
CA ARG A 165 0.08 9.26 7.07
C ARG A 165 1.16 10.26 6.63
N ILE A 166 2.38 10.17 7.18
CA ILE A 166 3.49 11.05 6.79
C ILE A 166 3.80 10.92 5.29
N VAL A 167 3.90 9.68 4.81
CA VAL A 167 4.16 9.41 3.38
C VAL A 167 3.02 9.93 2.50
N ARG A 168 1.77 9.62 2.85
CA ARG A 168 0.57 10.06 2.13
C ARG A 168 0.50 11.58 2.03
N ASP A 169 0.57 12.26 3.17
CA ASP A 169 0.34 13.71 3.21
C ASP A 169 1.42 14.46 2.41
N ALA A 170 2.68 14.00 2.48
CA ALA A 170 3.76 14.53 1.66
C ALA A 170 3.61 14.22 0.16
N ALA A 171 3.15 13.01 -0.19
CA ALA A 171 2.88 12.62 -1.56
C ALA A 171 1.75 13.45 -2.18
N VAL A 172 0.63 13.61 -1.46
CA VAL A 172 -0.52 14.41 -1.90
C VAL A 172 -0.13 15.88 -2.05
N ALA A 173 0.62 16.44 -1.11
CA ALA A 173 1.15 17.81 -1.22
C ALA A 173 2.10 17.99 -2.42
N ALA A 174 2.71 16.91 -2.91
CA ALA A 174 3.58 16.89 -4.09
C ALA A 174 2.84 16.56 -5.40
N GLY A 175 1.51 16.36 -5.37
CA GLY A 175 0.68 16.12 -6.55
C GLY A 175 0.15 14.69 -6.70
N ALA A 176 0.36 13.79 -5.73
CA ALA A 176 -0.25 12.46 -5.78
C ALA A 176 -1.78 12.53 -5.56
N PRO A 177 -2.55 11.55 -6.08
CA PRO A 177 -3.97 11.43 -5.78
C PRO A 177 -4.24 11.30 -4.27
N GLU A 178 -5.33 11.90 -3.79
CA GLU A 178 -5.69 11.97 -2.36
C GLU A 178 -5.68 10.60 -1.65
N HIS A 179 -6.07 9.55 -2.37
CA HIS A 179 -6.22 8.19 -1.85
C HIS A 179 -5.10 7.24 -2.28
N CYS A 180 -3.92 7.78 -2.65
CA CYS A 180 -2.76 6.99 -3.06
C CYS A 180 -2.26 6.03 -1.97
N VAL A 181 -2.42 6.40 -0.70
CA VAL A 181 -2.04 5.58 0.47
C VAL A 181 -3.18 5.61 1.48
N GLN A 182 -3.70 4.44 1.84
CA GLN A 182 -4.83 4.26 2.74
C GLN A 182 -4.55 3.11 3.72
N TRP A 183 -5.38 2.97 4.76
CA TRP A 183 -5.27 1.85 5.70
C TRP A 183 -6.61 1.58 6.39
N ILE A 184 -6.77 0.38 6.93
CA ILE A 184 -7.87 0.02 7.82
C ILE A 184 -7.63 0.68 9.19
N GLU A 185 -8.51 1.58 9.62
CA GLU A 185 -8.37 2.31 10.90
C GLU A 185 -8.54 1.39 12.12
N SER A 186 -9.46 0.42 12.06
CA SER A 186 -9.74 -0.55 13.12
C SER A 186 -9.34 -1.96 12.68
N PRO A 187 -8.12 -2.42 12.98
CA PRO A 187 -7.60 -3.67 12.44
C PRO A 187 -8.32 -4.88 13.04
N SER A 188 -8.76 -5.80 12.18
CA SER A 188 -9.32 -7.09 12.56
C SER A 188 -9.00 -8.16 11.51
N LEU A 189 -9.10 -9.44 11.90
CA LEU A 189 -8.93 -10.55 10.96
C LEU A 189 -10.00 -10.52 9.86
N GLU A 190 -11.23 -10.15 10.24
CA GLU A 190 -12.34 -9.99 9.30
C GLU A 190 -12.04 -8.88 8.28
N ALA A 191 -11.62 -7.69 8.73
CA ALA A 191 -11.30 -6.58 7.84
C ALA A 191 -10.11 -6.89 6.92
N THR A 192 -9.07 -7.55 7.44
CA THR A 192 -7.92 -7.99 6.64
C THR A 192 -8.37 -9.00 5.58
N GLY A 193 -9.17 -10.00 5.97
CA GLY A 193 -9.68 -11.02 5.05
C GLY A 193 -10.64 -10.45 4.02
N ALA A 194 -11.46 -9.47 4.39
CA ALA A 194 -12.34 -8.75 3.47
C ALA A 194 -11.52 -7.96 2.44
N LEU A 195 -10.49 -7.23 2.87
CA LEU A 195 -9.60 -6.49 1.98
C LEU A 195 -8.88 -7.43 1.00
N MET A 196 -8.27 -8.51 1.51
CA MET A 196 -7.54 -9.48 0.67
C MET A 196 -8.39 -10.14 -0.41
N ARG A 197 -9.69 -10.37 -0.13
CA ARG A 197 -10.62 -11.02 -1.06
C ARG A 197 -11.44 -10.03 -1.89
N HIS A 198 -11.24 -8.73 -1.70
CA HIS A 198 -12.02 -7.73 -2.38
C HIS A 198 -11.73 -7.77 -3.90
N PRO A 199 -12.74 -7.80 -4.77
CA PRO A 199 -12.54 -7.94 -6.22
C PRO A 199 -11.76 -6.79 -6.87
N GLY A 200 -11.72 -5.61 -6.22
CA GLY A 200 -10.92 -4.47 -6.66
C GLY A 200 -9.45 -4.47 -6.21
N ILE A 201 -8.98 -5.49 -5.48
CA ILE A 201 -7.56 -5.65 -5.15
C ILE A 201 -6.86 -6.47 -6.22
N SER A 202 -5.78 -5.94 -6.78
CA SER A 202 -5.01 -6.59 -7.85
C SER A 202 -3.81 -7.39 -7.35
N LEU A 203 -3.22 -6.97 -6.23
CA LEU A 203 -2.00 -7.59 -5.69
C LEU A 203 -1.99 -7.55 -4.17
N ILE A 204 -1.56 -8.65 -3.55
CA ILE A 204 -1.35 -8.74 -2.10
C ILE A 204 0.14 -8.78 -1.81
N LEU A 205 0.63 -7.80 -1.04
CA LEU A 205 1.98 -7.80 -0.49
C LEU A 205 1.93 -8.21 0.98
N ALA A 206 2.06 -9.51 1.24
CA ALA A 206 2.04 -10.06 2.59
C ALA A 206 3.46 -10.13 3.19
N THR A 207 3.70 -9.46 4.32
CA THR A 207 4.94 -9.59 5.10
C THR A 207 4.57 -9.88 6.54
N GLY A 208 4.83 -11.10 6.99
CA GLY A 208 4.39 -11.60 8.29
C GLY A 208 4.97 -12.99 8.58
N GLY A 209 4.67 -13.52 9.75
CA GLY A 209 4.95 -14.92 10.07
C GLY A 209 3.95 -15.87 9.38
N ASN A 210 4.24 -17.17 9.40
CA ASN A 210 3.29 -18.17 8.96
C ASN A 210 2.06 -18.16 9.88
N ALA A 211 0.88 -18.30 9.27
CA ALA A 211 -0.40 -18.51 9.96
C ALA A 211 -0.48 -19.94 10.52
#